data_AF-A0A920VQV0-F1
#
_entry.id   AF-A0A920VQV0-F1
#
_cell.length_a   1.000
_cell.length_b   1.000
_cell.length_c   1.000
_cell.angle_alpha   90.00
_cell.angle_beta   90.00
_cell.angle_gamma   90.00
#
_symmetry.space_group_name_H-M   'P 1'
#
loop_
_entity.id
_entity.type
_entity.pdbx_description
1 polymer ?
#
loop_
_entity_poly.entity_id
_entity_poly.type
_entity_poly.pdbx_seq_one_letter_code
_entity_poly.pdbx_strand_id
1 'polypeptide(L)'
;MAYGLPSRHLETLEDKAANADMVKGQRQYGKHEVDHDCPHCAKNMIRFRYRGYNLEIESCPTDAGFWLDKNEEREIRDVMKKRASNLARASSAEQSWHNARRGVKISLLQRIKQLFGIN
;
A
#
# COMPACT_ATOMS: atom_id res chain seq x y z
N MET A 1 -22.04 -7.59 -11.60
CA MET A 1 -21.35 -8.13 -12.79
C MET A 1 -19.87 -7.92 -12.57
N ALA A 2 -19.13 -8.99 -12.31
CA ALA A 2 -17.67 -8.96 -12.25
C ALA A 2 -17.09 -8.93 -13.68
N TYR A 3 -15.97 -8.25 -13.88
CA TYR A 3 -15.26 -8.16 -15.16
C TYR A 3 -13.79 -8.51 -14.98
N GLY A 4 -13.23 -9.14 -16.00
CA GLY A 4 -11.81 -9.44 -16.05
C GLY A 4 -10.98 -8.18 -16.28
N LEU A 5 -10.07 -7.91 -15.36
CA LEU A 5 -9.06 -6.86 -15.41
C LEU A 5 -7.67 -7.47 -15.52
N PRO A 6 -6.88 -7.12 -16.54
CA PRO A 6 -5.52 -7.61 -16.65
C PRO A 6 -4.67 -7.06 -15.49
N SER A 7 -3.58 -7.75 -15.12
CA SER A 7 -2.72 -7.35 -13.99
C SER A 7 -2.28 -5.87 -14.07
N ARG A 8 -1.91 -5.39 -15.26
CA ARG A 8 -1.57 -3.97 -15.52
C ARG A 8 -2.65 -2.96 -15.11
N HIS A 9 -3.92 -3.36 -15.13
CA HIS A 9 -5.01 -2.49 -14.73
C HIS A 9 -5.08 -2.38 -13.20
N LEU A 10 -4.89 -3.49 -12.48
CA LEU A 10 -4.73 -3.44 -11.04
C LEU A 10 -3.52 -2.59 -10.65
N GLU A 11 -2.39 -2.73 -11.35
CA GLU A 11 -1.23 -1.84 -11.18
C GLU A 11 -1.61 -0.37 -11.41
N THR A 12 -2.41 -0.06 -12.42
CA THR A 12 -2.90 1.31 -12.66
C THR A 12 -3.77 1.83 -11.51
N LEU A 13 -4.62 0.98 -10.93
CA LEU A 13 -5.44 1.34 -9.76
C LEU A 13 -4.56 1.57 -8.53
N GLU A 14 -3.55 0.72 -8.33
CA GLU A 14 -2.55 0.90 -7.27
C GLU A 14 -1.78 2.21 -7.49
N ASP A 15 -1.35 2.50 -8.72
CA ASP A 15 -0.58 3.70 -9.07
C ASP A 15 -1.37 4.98 -8.87
N LYS A 16 -2.65 5.00 -9.27
CA LYS A 16 -3.54 6.15 -9.02
C LYS A 16 -3.77 6.40 -7.54
N ALA A 17 -3.59 5.39 -6.69
CA ALA A 17 -3.83 5.49 -5.26
C ALA A 17 -2.53 5.56 -4.42
N ALA A 18 -1.36 5.29 -5.01
CA ALA A 18 -0.08 5.20 -4.31
C ALA A 18 0.62 6.56 -4.17
N ASN A 19 1.44 6.68 -3.13
CA ASN A 19 2.47 7.72 -2.99
C ASN A 19 3.87 7.13 -3.27
N ALA A 20 4.90 7.99 -3.39
CA ALA A 20 6.26 7.58 -3.78
C ALA A 20 6.90 6.53 -2.84
N ASP A 21 6.44 6.44 -1.59
CA ASP A 21 6.99 5.54 -0.57
C ASP A 21 6.28 4.17 -0.49
N MET A 22 5.29 3.92 -1.34
CA MET A 22 4.54 2.65 -1.34
C MET A 22 5.25 1.54 -2.14
N VAL A 23 5.58 0.43 -1.47
CA VAL A 23 6.00 -0.81 -2.15
C VAL A 23 4.82 -1.41 -2.94
N LYS A 24 4.95 -1.34 -4.26
CA LYS A 24 4.05 -1.94 -5.25
C LYS A 24 4.16 -3.48 -5.23
N GLY A 25 3.12 -4.17 -5.67
CA GLY A 25 3.10 -5.64 -5.70
C GLY A 25 2.05 -6.29 -4.80
N GLN A 26 1.28 -7.17 -5.39
CA GLN A 26 0.23 -7.93 -4.73
C GLN A 26 0.80 -9.04 -3.86
N ARG A 27 0.45 -9.05 -2.57
CA ARG A 27 0.61 -10.22 -1.71
C ARG A 27 -0.73 -10.91 -1.60
N GLN A 28 -0.77 -12.18 -1.99
CA GLN A 28 -1.99 -12.99 -2.03
C GLN A 28 -1.97 -13.94 -0.83
N TYR A 29 -2.97 -13.84 0.05
CA TYR A 29 -3.07 -14.68 1.25
C TYR A 29 -4.33 -15.54 1.22
N GLY A 30 -4.29 -16.72 1.84
CA GLY A 30 -5.48 -17.59 1.98
C GLY A 30 -6.05 -18.06 0.63
N LYS A 31 -5.18 -18.43 -0.31
CA LYS A 31 -5.59 -18.89 -1.65
C LYS A 31 -6.44 -20.15 -1.56
N HIS A 32 -7.56 -20.16 -2.25
CA HIS A 32 -8.42 -21.34 -2.43
C HIS A 32 -9.15 -21.26 -3.78
N GLU A 33 -9.52 -22.42 -4.31
CA GLU A 33 -10.35 -22.52 -5.53
C GLU A 33 -11.81 -22.13 -5.21
N VAL A 34 -12.53 -21.63 -6.21
CA VAL A 34 -13.96 -21.34 -6.14
C VAL A 34 -14.75 -22.17 -7.16
N ASP A 35 -16.07 -22.25 -6.96
CA ASP A 35 -16.97 -23.14 -7.70
C ASP A 35 -17.33 -22.66 -9.12
N HIS A 36 -16.61 -21.66 -9.66
CA HIS A 36 -16.80 -21.18 -11.02
C HIS A 36 -15.48 -21.00 -11.78
N ASP A 37 -15.60 -21.18 -13.10
CA ASP A 37 -14.47 -21.14 -14.00
C ASP A 37 -14.14 -19.73 -14.48
N CYS A 38 -12.85 -19.53 -14.74
CA CYS A 38 -12.34 -18.34 -15.38
C CYS A 38 -12.89 -18.25 -16.81
N PRO A 39 -13.59 -17.18 -17.21
CA PRO A 39 -14.13 -17.05 -18.56
C PRO A 39 -13.04 -16.87 -19.63
N HIS A 40 -11.78 -16.65 -19.23
CA HIS A 40 -10.64 -16.57 -20.15
C HIS A 40 -10.01 -17.94 -20.45
N CYS A 41 -9.87 -18.83 -19.46
CA CYS A 41 -9.13 -20.09 -19.61
C CYS A 41 -9.91 -21.35 -19.20
N ALA A 42 -11.17 -21.21 -18.78
CA ALA A 42 -12.06 -22.30 -18.37
C ALA A 42 -11.53 -23.21 -17.24
N LYS A 43 -10.67 -22.66 -16.37
CA LYS A 43 -10.19 -23.35 -15.15
C LYS A 43 -10.79 -22.70 -13.91
N ASN A 44 -10.94 -23.45 -12.83
CA ASN A 44 -11.38 -22.93 -11.53
C ASN A 44 -10.61 -21.68 -11.12
N MET A 45 -11.35 -20.64 -10.77
CA MET A 45 -10.74 -19.40 -10.31
C MET A 45 -10.14 -19.56 -8.92
N ILE A 46 -9.16 -18.70 -8.61
CA ILE A 46 -8.51 -18.66 -7.29
C ILE A 46 -8.95 -17.41 -6.57
N ARG A 47 -9.59 -17.56 -5.42
CA ARG A 47 -9.91 -16.47 -4.49
C ARG A 47 -8.83 -16.33 -3.44
N PHE A 48 -8.50 -15.09 -3.10
CA PHE A 48 -7.49 -14.78 -2.09
C PHE A 48 -7.73 -13.40 -1.46
N ARG A 49 -7.13 -13.16 -0.30
CA ARG A 49 -7.15 -11.86 0.37
C ARG A 49 -6.13 -10.91 -0.24
N TYR A 50 -6.62 -9.79 -0.74
CA TYR A 50 -5.82 -8.76 -1.37
C TYR A 50 -4.94 -8.02 -0.34
N ARG A 51 -3.61 -8.16 -0.47
CA ARG A 51 -2.59 -7.53 0.40
C ARG A 51 -2.82 -7.73 1.91
N GLY A 52 -3.53 -8.80 2.29
CA GLY A 52 -3.83 -9.14 3.68
C GLY A 52 -5.01 -8.37 4.29
N TYR A 53 -5.71 -7.55 3.51
CA TYR A 53 -6.95 -6.90 3.95
C TYR A 53 -8.11 -7.90 3.94
N ASN A 54 -9.18 -7.56 4.66
CA ASN A 54 -10.45 -8.29 4.60
C ASN A 54 -11.23 -7.95 3.32
N LEU A 55 -10.54 -8.09 2.18
CA LEU A 55 -11.03 -7.86 0.83
C LEU A 55 -10.55 -9.04 0.00
N GLU A 56 -11.48 -9.90 -0.39
CA GLU A 56 -11.20 -11.04 -1.24
C GLU A 56 -11.45 -10.68 -2.69
N ILE A 57 -10.53 -11.10 -3.56
CA ILE A 57 -10.66 -10.93 -5.00
C ILE A 57 -10.28 -12.24 -5.68
N GLU A 58 -10.70 -12.39 -6.93
CA GLU A 58 -10.44 -13.59 -7.70
C GLU A 58 -9.41 -13.34 -8.78
N SER A 59 -8.59 -14.35 -9.05
CA SER A 59 -7.61 -14.34 -10.13
C SER A 59 -7.75 -15.54 -11.04
N CYS A 60 -7.37 -15.32 -12.30
CA CYS A 60 -7.17 -16.40 -13.24
C CYS A 60 -5.94 -17.24 -12.81
N PRO A 61 -6.07 -18.58 -12.75
CA PRO A 61 -4.95 -19.45 -12.38
C PRO A 61 -3.82 -19.47 -13.43
N THR A 62 -4.08 -18.96 -14.65
CA THR A 62 -3.09 -18.85 -15.74
C THR A 62 -2.64 -17.41 -15.97
N ASP A 63 -2.74 -16.55 -14.95
CA ASP A 63 -2.22 -15.17 -14.95
C ASP A 63 -2.84 -14.23 -16.01
N ALA A 64 -4.09 -14.49 -16.41
CA ALA A 64 -4.82 -13.59 -17.31
C ALA A 64 -5.30 -12.30 -16.61
N GLY A 65 -5.19 -12.23 -15.28
CA GLY A 65 -5.59 -11.09 -14.46
C GLY A 65 -6.56 -11.43 -13.33
N PHE A 66 -7.33 -10.44 -12.91
CA PHE A 66 -8.26 -10.46 -11.78
C PHE A 66 -9.68 -10.26 -12.24
N TRP A 67 -10.63 -10.85 -11.55
CA TRP A 67 -12.04 -10.61 -11.81
C TRP A 67 -12.58 -9.82 -10.64
N LEU A 68 -13.01 -8.60 -10.94
CA LEU A 68 -13.47 -7.65 -9.97
C LEU A 68 -14.88 -7.19 -10.33
N ASP A 69 -15.73 -7.04 -9.34
CA ASP A 69 -16.96 -6.27 -9.45
C ASP A 69 -16.74 -4.79 -9.10
N LYS A 70 -17.80 -3.99 -9.26
CA LYS A 70 -17.75 -2.55 -9.02
C LYS A 70 -17.50 -2.20 -7.55
N ASN A 71 -17.92 -3.05 -6.61
CA ASN A 71 -17.70 -2.84 -5.19
C ASN A 71 -16.24 -3.14 -4.84
N GLU A 72 -15.69 -4.25 -5.33
CA GLU A 72 -14.31 -4.66 -5.10
C GLU A 72 -13.31 -3.63 -5.66
N GLU A 73 -13.54 -3.08 -6.85
CA GLU A 73 -12.67 -2.03 -7.41
C GLU A 73 -12.62 -0.78 -6.50
N ARG A 74 -13.79 -0.36 -5.99
CA ARG A 74 -13.90 0.76 -5.06
C ARG A 74 -13.19 0.45 -3.74
N GLU A 75 -13.38 -0.75 -3.21
CA GLU A 75 -12.74 -1.17 -1.96
C GLU A 75 -11.21 -1.22 -2.10
N ILE A 76 -10.67 -1.73 -3.21
CA ILE A 76 -9.23 -1.67 -3.52
C ILE A 76 -8.73 -0.22 -3.43
N ARG A 77 -9.44 0.71 -4.08
CA ARG A 77 -9.08 2.13 -4.09
C ARG A 77 -9.07 2.73 -2.69
N ASP A 78 -10.07 2.40 -1.88
CA ASP A 78 -10.20 2.93 -0.51
C ASP A 78 -9.14 2.35 0.42
N VAL A 79 -8.86 1.04 0.31
CA VAL A 79 -7.76 0.38 1.02
C VAL A 79 -6.41 1.01 0.66
N MET A 80 -6.16 1.27 -0.64
CA MET A 80 -4.92 1.90 -1.07
C MET A 80 -4.78 3.33 -0.54
N LYS A 81 -5.84 4.15 -0.62
CA LYS A 81 -5.86 5.51 -0.03
C LYS A 81 -5.57 5.49 1.46
N LYS A 82 -6.22 4.59 2.20
CA LYS A 82 -6.02 4.45 3.66
C LYS A 82 -4.58 4.07 3.96
N ARG A 83 -4.00 3.14 3.19
CA ARG A 83 -2.60 2.74 3.34
C ARG A 83 -1.64 3.90 3.08
N ALA A 84 -1.81 4.64 1.98
CA ALA A 84 -0.99 5.81 1.67
C ALA A 84 -1.04 6.83 2.82
N SER A 85 -2.23 7.09 3.34
CA SER A 85 -2.43 7.99 4.49
C SER A 85 -1.73 7.49 5.76
N ASN A 86 -1.80 6.18 6.06
CA ASN A 86 -1.12 5.59 7.21
C ASN A 86 0.40 5.63 7.09
N LEU A 87 0.94 5.36 5.91
CA LEU A 87 2.39 5.46 5.65
C LEU A 87 2.89 6.90 5.81
N ALA A 88 2.14 7.88 5.29
CA ALA A 88 2.47 9.29 5.46
C ALA A 88 2.49 9.70 6.95
N ARG A 89 1.54 9.20 7.76
CA ARG A 89 1.53 9.43 9.21
C ARG A 89 2.72 8.79 9.90
N ALA A 90 3.06 7.55 9.56
CA ALA A 90 4.21 6.83 10.14
C ALA A 90 5.53 7.56 9.82
N SER A 91 5.75 7.93 8.55
CA SER A 91 6.91 8.70 8.12
C SER A 91 7.04 10.04 8.86
N SER A 92 5.91 10.76 9.01
CA SER A 92 5.89 12.02 9.78
C SER A 92 6.26 11.81 11.26
N ALA A 93 5.76 10.73 11.88
CA ALA A 93 6.07 10.38 13.25
C ALA A 93 7.56 10.01 13.44
N GLU A 94 8.11 9.23 12.51
CA GLU A 94 9.54 8.89 12.46
C GLU A 94 10.40 10.16 12.35
N GLN A 95 10.06 11.09 11.46
CA GLN A 95 10.80 12.34 11.31
C GLN A 95 10.75 13.19 12.58
N SER A 96 9.58 13.31 13.22
CA SER A 96 9.42 13.99 14.50
C SER A 96 10.29 13.34 15.59
N TRP A 97 10.28 12.01 15.67
CA TRP A 97 11.10 11.28 16.63
C TRP A 97 12.61 11.47 16.37
N HIS A 98 13.05 11.41 15.12
CA HIS A 98 14.44 11.70 14.73
C HIS A 98 14.87 13.12 15.09
N ASN A 99 13.99 14.11 14.96
CA ASN A 99 14.26 15.49 15.36
C ASN A 99 14.39 15.61 16.88
N ALA A 100 13.46 15.02 17.63
CA ALA A 100 13.50 15.02 19.09
C ALA A 100 14.77 14.32 19.63
N ARG A 101 15.13 13.17 19.06
CA ARG A 101 16.31 12.39 19.48
C ARG A 101 17.64 13.06 19.15
N ARG A 102 17.70 13.90 18.10
CA ARG A 102 18.92 14.66 17.76
C ARG A 102 19.25 15.77 18.77
N GLY A 103 18.32 16.10 19.67
CA GLY A 103 18.49 17.18 20.65
C GLY A 103 18.59 18.57 20.01
N VAL A 104 18.58 19.61 20.84
CA VAL A 104 18.84 20.98 20.39
C VAL A 104 20.32 21.07 20.00
N LYS A 105 20.62 21.27 18.72
CA LYS A 105 21.99 21.63 18.31
C LYS A 105 22.29 23.04 18.84
N ILE A 106 23.04 23.11 19.93
CA ILE A 106 23.56 24.37 20.46
C ILE A 106 24.41 25.01 19.36
N SER A 107 24.06 26.23 18.94
CA SER A 107 24.80 26.91 17.86
C SER A 107 26.26 27.10 18.27
N LEU A 108 27.18 27.08 17.30
CA LEU A 108 28.61 27.26 17.58
C LEU A 108 28.87 28.59 18.32
N LEU A 109 28.14 29.64 17.96
CA LEU A 109 28.19 30.95 18.63
C LEU A 109 27.71 30.88 20.07
N GLN A 110 26.70 30.06 20.36
CA GLN A 110 26.21 29.85 21.72
C GLN A 110 27.19 29.05 22.57
N ARG A 111 27.93 28.11 21.96
CA ARG A 111 29.08 27.43 22.61
C ARG A 111 30.24 28.39 22.88
N ILE A 112 30.53 29.30 21.95
CA ILE A 112 31.53 30.36 22.10
C ILE A 112 31.13 31.33 23.22
N LYS A 113 29.87 31.80 23.24
CA LYS A 113 29.35 32.65 24.32
C LYS A 113 29.49 32.02 25.71
N GLN A 114 29.16 30.73 25.84
CA GLN A 114 29.38 29.98 27.09
C GLN A 114 30.86 29.89 27.48
N LEU A 115 31.77 29.71 26.51
CA LEU A 115 33.21 29.69 26.76
C LEU A 115 33.77 31.04 27.22
N PHE A 116 33.20 32.15 26.76
CA PHE A 116 33.64 33.49 27.12
C PHE A 116 32.79 34.15 28.23
N GLY A 117 31.84 33.43 28.82
CA GLY A 117 31.01 33.93 29.94
C GLY A 117 30.09 35.10 29.58
N ILE A 118 29.82 35.31 28.29
CA ILE A 118 28.94 36.37 27.80
C ILE A 118 27.54 35.76 27.65
N ASN A 119 26.66 36.02 28.62
CA ASN A 119 25.25 35.58 28.56
C ASN A 119 24.49 36.42 27.52
#